data_AF-A0A9D7S5Z3-F1
#
_entry.id   AF-A0A9D7S5Z3-F1
#
_cell.length_a   1.000
_cell.length_b   1.000
_cell.length_c   1.000
_cell.angle_alpha   90.00
_cell.angle_beta   90.00
_cell.angle_gamma   90.00
#
_symmetry.space_group_name_H-M   'P 1'
#
loop_
_entity.id
_entity.type
_entity.pdbx_description
1 polymer ?
#
loop_
_entity_poly.entity_id
_entity_poly.type
_entity_poly.pdbx_seq_one_letter_code
_entity_poly.pdbx_strand_id
1 'polypeptide(L)'
;MKIRPEELKENGYVLLDKLGHKELVPFIRTYMKKRTKYSVFYYLSNVIVFGLVGYFFAQGFNLPNYSFGDRFTYFSYGLAIAFALLPLHEYIHVLAYKSQGATNTSYDANLKKFYFMALADKFVANKREFEIVALAPFTFITTTLIIFYLLPNPIGL
;
A
#
# COMPACT_ATOMS: atom_id res chain seq x y z
N MET A 1 -7.74 10.18 -17.92
CA MET A 1 -8.54 11.25 -18.53
C MET A 1 -7.55 12.00 -19.39
N LYS A 2 -7.79 12.16 -20.69
CA LYS A 2 -6.80 12.78 -21.59
C LYS A 2 -6.98 14.30 -21.64
N ILE A 3 -6.90 14.94 -20.48
CA ILE A 3 -7.02 16.40 -20.33
C ILE A 3 -5.82 16.85 -19.51
N ARG A 4 -5.21 17.98 -19.88
CA ARG A 4 -4.07 18.54 -19.14
C ARG A 4 -4.56 19.41 -17.97
N PRO A 5 -3.75 19.62 -16.91
CA PRO A 5 -4.14 20.43 -15.77
C PRO A 5 -4.61 21.85 -16.17
N GLU A 6 -3.95 22.45 -17.16
CA GLU A 6 -4.31 23.77 -17.71
C GLU A 6 -5.71 23.82 -18.36
N GLU A 7 -6.18 22.70 -18.91
CA GLU A 7 -7.46 22.60 -19.65
C GLU A 7 -8.66 22.34 -18.73
N LEU A 8 -8.43 22.10 -17.43
CA LEU A 8 -9.50 21.73 -16.50
C LEU A 8 -10.59 22.79 -16.36
N LYS A 9 -10.20 24.07 -16.30
CA LYS A 9 -11.17 25.16 -16.18
C LYS A 9 -12.07 25.28 -17.41
N GLU A 10 -11.49 25.12 -18.59
CA GLU A 10 -12.21 25.14 -19.88
C GLU A 10 -13.19 23.97 -20.00
N ASN A 11 -12.89 22.84 -19.35
CA ASN A 11 -13.75 21.67 -19.27
C ASN A 11 -14.75 21.71 -18.10
N GLY A 12 -14.97 22.87 -17.49
CA GLY A 12 -15.99 23.08 -16.45
C GLY A 12 -15.59 22.61 -15.05
N TYR A 13 -14.32 22.29 -14.80
CA TYR A 13 -13.82 21.94 -13.46
C TYR A 13 -13.45 23.19 -12.66
N VAL A 14 -13.76 23.15 -11.36
CA VAL A 14 -13.40 24.20 -10.40
C VAL A 14 -12.27 23.70 -9.51
N LEU A 15 -11.23 24.53 -9.35
CA LEU A 15 -10.14 24.23 -8.43
C LEU A 15 -10.64 24.37 -6.99
N LEU A 16 -10.68 23.26 -6.25
CA LEU A 16 -11.08 23.25 -4.84
C LEU A 16 -9.90 23.52 -3.90
N ASP A 17 -8.74 22.94 -4.19
CA ASP A 17 -7.55 23.05 -3.35
C ASP A 17 -6.26 22.83 -4.17
N LYS A 18 -5.14 23.37 -3.70
CA LYS A 18 -3.81 23.20 -4.30
C LYS A 18 -2.77 23.00 -3.20
N LEU A 19 -2.22 21.80 -3.15
CA LEU A 19 -1.28 21.38 -2.11
C LEU A 19 0.15 21.31 -2.66
N GLY A 20 1.11 21.89 -1.94
CA GLY A 20 2.51 21.60 -2.17
C GLY A 20 2.90 20.20 -1.70
N HIS A 21 3.98 19.62 -2.24
CA HIS A 21 4.46 18.28 -1.87
C HIS A 21 4.71 18.13 -0.35
N LYS A 22 5.16 19.20 0.32
CA LYS A 22 5.41 19.20 1.77
C LYS A 22 4.12 19.23 2.61
N GLU A 23 3.00 19.62 2.01
CA GLU A 23 1.69 19.78 2.66
C GLU A 23 0.81 18.53 2.52
N LEU A 24 1.20 17.58 1.68
CA LEU A 24 0.51 16.31 1.49
C LEU A 24 0.35 15.53 2.81
N VAL A 25 1.40 15.44 3.63
CA VAL A 25 1.35 14.68 4.89
C VAL A 25 0.34 15.31 5.89
N PRO A 26 0.39 16.62 6.20
CA PRO A 26 -0.65 17.27 6.99
C PRO A 26 -2.06 17.11 6.43
N PHE A 27 -2.22 17.23 5.10
CA PHE A 27 -3.50 17.04 4.42
C PHE A 27 -4.05 15.63 4.66
N ILE A 28 -3.27 14.59 4.34
CA ILE A 28 -3.68 13.19 4.51
C ILE A 28 -4.04 12.89 5.97
N ARG A 29 -3.26 13.37 6.94
CA ARG A 29 -3.54 13.18 8.37
C ARG A 29 -4.88 13.74 8.80
N THR A 30 -5.34 14.83 8.18
CA THR A 30 -6.65 15.44 8.45
C THR A 30 -7.79 14.50 8.06
N TYR A 31 -7.64 13.78 6.95
CA TYR A 31 -8.67 12.88 6.44
C TYR A 31 -8.56 11.44 6.96
N MET A 32 -7.35 10.98 7.32
CA MET A 32 -7.12 9.65 7.90
C MET A 32 -7.92 9.39 9.19
N LYS A 33 -8.19 10.42 9.99
CA LYS A 33 -8.96 10.29 11.23
C LYS A 33 -10.47 10.10 11.00
N LYS A 34 -10.96 10.32 9.78
CA LYS A 34 -12.38 10.15 9.47
C LYS A 34 -12.71 8.67 9.39
N ARG A 35 -13.70 8.24 10.17
CA ARG A 35 -14.21 6.86 10.08
C ARG A 35 -15.00 6.69 8.79
N THR A 36 -14.44 5.96 7.85
CA THR A 36 -15.11 5.52 6.62
C THR A 36 -15.31 4.00 6.67
N LYS A 37 -16.20 3.46 5.83
CA LYS A 37 -16.38 2.00 5.70
C LYS A 37 -15.05 1.30 5.40
N TYR A 38 -14.22 1.90 4.54
CA TYR A 38 -12.89 1.40 4.20
C TYR A 38 -11.90 1.47 5.36
N SER A 39 -11.92 2.56 6.14
CA SER A 39 -11.09 2.68 7.35
C SER A 39 -11.46 1.64 8.39
N VAL A 40 -12.76 1.43 8.63
CA VAL A 40 -13.24 0.39 9.56
C VAL A 40 -12.84 -1.00 9.09
N PHE A 41 -13.03 -1.31 7.80
CA PHE A 41 -12.61 -2.59 7.22
C PHE A 41 -11.10 -2.82 7.38
N TYR A 42 -10.28 -1.80 7.11
CA TYR A 42 -8.83 -1.87 7.31
C TYR A 42 -8.46 -2.19 8.78
N TYR A 43 -9.04 -1.47 9.74
CA TYR A 43 -8.74 -1.72 11.16
C TYR A 43 -9.22 -3.10 11.61
N LEU A 44 -10.40 -3.54 11.17
CA LEU A 44 -10.92 -4.87 11.50
C LEU A 44 -10.01 -5.97 10.95
N SER A 45 -9.56 -5.85 9.69
CA SER A 45 -8.62 -6.79 9.08
C SER A 45 -7.31 -6.87 9.86
N ASN A 46 -6.75 -5.74 10.29
CA ASN A 46 -5.54 -5.74 11.13
C ASN A 46 -5.78 -6.42 12.49
N VAL A 47 -6.90 -6.11 13.16
CA VAL A 47 -7.25 -6.73 14.45
C VAL A 47 -7.39 -8.26 14.30
N ILE A 48 -8.01 -8.73 13.22
CA ILE A 48 -8.13 -10.17 12.94
C ILE A 48 -6.74 -10.79 12.71
N VAL A 49 -5.89 -10.18 11.88
CA VAL A 49 -4.55 -10.70 11.59
C VAL A 49 -3.68 -10.75 12.86
N PHE A 50 -3.64 -9.68 13.65
CA PHE A 50 -2.89 -9.67 14.91
C PHE A 50 -3.48 -10.64 15.94
N GLY A 51 -4.82 -10.77 15.99
CA GLY A 51 -5.50 -11.76 16.82
C GLY A 51 -5.12 -13.19 16.43
N LEU A 52 -5.07 -13.51 15.14
CA LEU A 52 -4.63 -14.81 14.63
C LEU A 52 -3.17 -15.09 14.96
N VAL A 53 -2.28 -14.10 14.80
CA VAL A 53 -0.87 -14.22 15.21
C VAL A 53 -0.79 -14.56 16.71
N GLY A 54 -1.50 -13.80 17.56
CA GLY A 54 -1.55 -14.08 18.99
C GLY A 54 -2.09 -15.48 19.33
N TYR A 55 -3.16 -15.90 18.65
CA TYR A 55 -3.75 -17.21 18.81
C TYR A 55 -2.78 -18.34 18.42
N PHE A 56 -2.11 -18.23 17.27
CA PHE A 56 -1.12 -19.23 16.84
C PHE A 56 0.09 -19.29 17.76
N PHE A 57 0.53 -18.15 18.29
CA PHE A 57 1.54 -18.10 19.34
C PHE A 57 1.08 -18.88 20.59
N ALA A 58 -0.13 -18.63 21.07
CA ALA A 58 -0.72 -19.27 22.26
C ALA A 58 -0.90 -20.80 22.08
N GLN A 59 -1.50 -21.23 20.98
CA GLN A 59 -1.65 -22.66 20.64
C GLN A 59 -0.31 -23.38 20.55
N GLY A 60 0.70 -22.68 20.06
CA GLY A 60 2.04 -23.22 19.92
C GLY A 60 2.67 -23.67 21.22
N PHE A 61 2.41 -22.99 22.34
CA PHE A 61 3.09 -23.23 23.61
C PHE A 61 2.94 -24.66 24.13
N ASN A 62 1.85 -25.35 23.77
CA ASN A 62 1.59 -26.72 24.23
C ASN A 62 2.26 -27.78 23.34
N LEU A 63 2.93 -27.40 22.25
CA LEU A 63 3.61 -28.33 21.35
C LEU A 63 5.02 -28.66 21.88
N PRO A 64 5.44 -29.94 21.82
CA PRO A 64 6.75 -30.37 22.33
C PRO A 64 7.94 -29.74 21.58
N ASN A 65 7.75 -29.31 20.33
CA ASN A 65 8.76 -28.63 19.51
C ASN A 65 8.59 -27.09 19.53
N TYR A 66 7.97 -26.54 20.58
CA TYR A 66 7.78 -25.10 20.67
C TYR A 66 9.08 -24.37 21.00
N SER A 67 9.50 -23.50 20.09
CA SER A 67 10.57 -22.53 20.31
C SER A 67 9.99 -21.13 20.14
N PHE A 68 9.96 -20.36 21.23
CA PHE A 68 9.57 -18.96 21.20
C PHE A 68 10.52 -18.15 20.30
N GLY A 69 11.82 -18.43 20.38
CA GLY A 69 12.85 -17.76 19.59
C GLY A 69 12.63 -17.90 18.08
N ASP A 70 12.30 -19.10 17.61
CA ASP A 70 12.09 -19.35 16.19
C ASP A 70 10.83 -18.64 15.68
N ARG A 71 9.74 -18.68 16.45
CA ARG A 71 8.49 -18.00 16.08
C ARG A 71 8.64 -16.49 16.05
N PHE A 72 9.32 -15.92 17.04
CA PHE A 72 9.63 -14.49 17.05
C PHE A 72 10.55 -14.09 15.89
N THR A 73 11.50 -14.96 15.55
CA THR A 73 12.39 -14.78 14.38
C THR A 73 11.59 -14.77 13.08
N TYR A 74 10.70 -15.74 12.85
CA TYR A 74 9.84 -15.75 11.66
C TYR A 74 8.89 -14.56 11.59
N PHE A 75 8.33 -14.12 12.71
CA PHE A 75 7.54 -12.90 12.77
C PHE A 75 8.38 -11.66 12.38
N SER A 76 9.60 -11.57 12.91
CA SER A 76 10.54 -10.49 12.59
C SER A 76 10.94 -10.49 11.11
N TYR A 77 11.15 -11.66 10.50
CA TYR A 77 11.37 -11.78 9.07
C TYR A 77 10.16 -11.32 8.26
N GLY A 78 8.94 -11.66 8.68
CA GLY A 78 7.72 -11.15 8.05
C GLY A 78 7.65 -9.62 8.05
N LEU A 79 7.97 -8.99 9.18
CA LEU A 79 8.05 -7.53 9.28
C LEU A 79 9.15 -6.94 8.38
N ALA A 80 10.34 -7.54 8.38
CA ALA A 80 11.45 -7.08 7.54
C ALA A 80 11.11 -7.16 6.04
N ILE A 81 10.48 -8.26 5.61
CA ILE A 81 9.99 -8.43 4.23
C ILE A 81 8.94 -7.37 3.89
N ALA A 82 8.02 -7.06 4.80
CA ALA A 82 7.01 -6.02 4.58
C ALA A 82 7.65 -4.65 4.29
N PHE A 83 8.73 -4.28 4.98
CA PHE A 83 9.50 -3.06 4.66
C PHE A 83 10.27 -3.19 3.34
N ALA A 84 10.82 -4.35 3.03
CA ALA A 84 11.50 -4.60 1.76
C ALA A 84 10.55 -4.53 0.54
N LEU A 85 9.25 -4.76 0.74
CA LEU A 85 8.23 -4.60 -0.29
C LEU A 85 7.84 -3.14 -0.54
N LEU A 86 8.28 -2.18 0.27
CA LEU A 86 7.91 -0.78 0.13
C LEU A 86 8.44 -0.13 -1.17
N PRO A 87 9.71 -0.32 -1.59
CA PRO A 87 10.15 0.11 -2.92
C PRO A 87 9.37 -0.54 -4.06
N LEU A 88 9.01 -1.83 -3.92
CA LEU A 88 8.19 -2.54 -4.90
C LEU A 88 6.77 -1.96 -4.97
N HIS A 89 6.21 -1.57 -3.83
CA HIS A 89 4.91 -0.92 -3.74
C HIS A 89 4.85 0.36 -4.59
N GLU A 90 5.83 1.25 -4.40
CA GLU A 90 5.91 2.49 -5.18
C GLU A 90 6.18 2.23 -6.66
N TYR A 91 6.99 1.22 -6.97
CA TYR A 91 7.21 0.80 -8.35
C TYR A 91 5.90 0.39 -9.04
N ILE A 92 5.05 -0.37 -8.34
CA ILE A 92 3.73 -0.77 -8.87
C ILE A 92 2.83 0.46 -9.07
N HIS A 93 2.86 1.46 -8.19
CA HIS A 93 2.13 2.71 -8.41
C HIS A 93 2.57 3.41 -9.69
N VAL A 94 3.88 3.50 -9.96
CA VAL A 94 4.39 4.08 -11.21
C VAL A 94 3.94 3.29 -12.43
N LEU A 95 4.00 1.96 -12.39
CA LEU A 95 3.46 1.12 -13.47
C LEU A 95 1.97 1.35 -13.67
N ALA A 96 1.21 1.47 -12.58
CA ALA A 96 -0.22 1.77 -12.64
C ALA A 96 -0.46 3.13 -13.30
N TYR A 97 0.27 4.19 -12.92
CA TYR A 97 0.18 5.49 -13.57
C TYR A 97 0.47 5.41 -15.08
N LYS A 98 1.54 4.71 -15.48
CA LYS A 98 1.85 4.50 -16.91
C LYS A 98 0.74 3.76 -17.64
N SER A 99 0.14 2.75 -17.01
CA SER A 99 -1.01 2.02 -17.59
C SER A 99 -2.25 2.90 -17.76
N GLN A 100 -2.41 3.95 -16.94
CA GLN A 100 -3.49 4.93 -17.04
C GLN A 100 -3.17 6.09 -18.00
N GLY A 101 -1.99 6.08 -18.64
CA GLY A 101 -1.59 7.06 -19.65
C GLY A 101 -0.71 8.20 -19.13
N ALA A 102 -0.13 8.08 -17.94
CA ALA A 102 0.92 9.01 -17.49
C ALA A 102 2.18 8.82 -18.33
N THR A 103 2.68 9.90 -18.93
CA THR A 103 3.87 9.89 -19.79
C THR A 103 5.16 10.03 -19.00
N ASN A 104 5.15 10.92 -18.00
CA ASN A 104 6.29 11.24 -17.15
C ASN A 104 5.97 10.85 -15.72
N THR A 105 6.73 9.91 -15.18
CA THR A 105 6.57 9.40 -13.82
C THR A 105 7.92 9.37 -13.12
N SER A 106 7.96 9.74 -11.85
CA SER A 106 9.18 9.77 -11.04
C SER A 106 8.92 9.20 -9.65
N TYR A 107 9.99 8.99 -8.89
CA TYR A 107 9.96 8.54 -7.50
C TYR A 107 10.55 9.63 -6.61
N ASP A 108 9.94 9.85 -5.45
CA ASP A 108 10.49 10.67 -4.38
C ASP A 108 10.44 9.89 -3.06
N ALA A 109 11.41 10.13 -2.19
CA ALA A 109 11.49 9.48 -0.88
C ALA A 109 12.17 10.40 0.13
N ASN A 110 11.62 10.43 1.34
CA ASN A 110 12.21 11.15 2.46
C ASN A 110 12.33 10.24 3.67
N LEU A 111 13.53 9.68 3.85
CA LEU A 111 13.82 8.77 4.96
C LEU A 111 13.65 9.42 6.34
N LYS A 112 13.94 10.72 6.48
CA LYS A 112 13.76 11.45 7.76
C LYS A 112 12.29 11.53 8.19
N LYS A 113 11.37 11.56 7.23
CA LYS A 113 9.92 11.62 7.45
C LYS A 113 9.20 10.31 7.13
N PHE A 114 9.97 9.28 6.75
CA PHE A 114 9.52 7.95 6.37
C PHE A 114 8.32 7.95 5.40
N TYR A 115 8.41 8.73 4.32
CA TYR A 115 7.45 8.66 3.22
C TYR A 115 8.16 8.38 1.91
N PHE A 116 7.48 7.61 1.06
CA PHE A 116 7.87 7.26 -0.30
C PHE A 116 6.69 7.63 -1.20
N MET A 117 6.95 8.05 -2.43
CA MET A 117 5.93 8.61 -3.29
C MET A 117 6.24 8.34 -4.76
N ALA A 118 5.28 7.75 -5.45
CA ALA A 118 5.18 7.76 -6.90
C ALA A 118 4.54 9.07 -7.40
N LEU A 119 5.21 9.76 -8.32
CA LEU A 119 4.77 11.02 -8.92
C LEU A 119 4.43 10.82 -10.40
N ALA A 120 3.42 11.53 -10.88
CA ALA A 120 3.01 11.56 -12.29
C ALA A 120 2.85 13.03 -12.75
N ASP A 121 3.77 13.51 -13.58
CA ASP A 121 3.83 14.91 -13.95
C ASP A 121 2.71 15.28 -14.92
N LYS A 122 1.97 16.35 -14.57
CA LYS A 122 0.83 16.87 -15.35
C LYS A 122 -0.24 15.82 -15.67
N PHE A 123 -0.30 14.74 -14.91
CA PHE A 123 -1.30 13.71 -15.09
C PHE A 123 -2.58 14.08 -14.35
N VAL A 124 -3.71 14.10 -15.05
CA VAL A 124 -5.03 14.30 -14.44
C VAL A 124 -5.69 12.94 -14.26
N ALA A 125 -5.77 12.51 -13.00
CA ALA A 125 -6.47 11.29 -12.61
C ALA A 125 -7.95 11.60 -12.32
N ASN A 126 -8.86 10.95 -13.02
CA ASN A 126 -10.26 10.88 -12.56
C ASN A 126 -10.40 9.86 -11.43
N LYS A 127 -11.61 9.75 -10.86
CA LYS A 127 -11.91 8.81 -9.76
C LYS A 127 -11.48 7.37 -10.09
N ARG A 128 -11.81 6.86 -11.28
CA ARG A 128 -11.52 5.48 -11.66
C ARG A 128 -10.02 5.23 -11.80
N GLU A 129 -9.31 6.15 -12.44
CA GLU A 129 -7.85 6.06 -12.61
C GLU A 129 -7.15 6.15 -11.27
N PHE A 130 -7.60 7.06 -10.40
CA PHE A 130 -7.08 7.18 -9.05
C PHE A 130 -7.33 5.90 -8.22
N GLU A 131 -8.53 5.31 -8.30
CA GLU A 131 -8.84 4.03 -7.64
C GLU A 131 -7.94 2.89 -8.12
N ILE A 132 -7.71 2.77 -9.43
CA ILE A 132 -6.82 1.77 -10.01
C ILE A 132 -5.40 1.96 -9.47
N VAL A 133 -4.87 3.18 -9.55
CA VAL A 133 -3.51 3.47 -9.10
C VAL A 133 -3.37 3.21 -7.60
N ALA A 134 -4.33 3.67 -6.78
CA ALA A 134 -4.31 3.52 -5.33
C ALA A 134 -4.40 2.04 -4.89
N LEU A 135 -5.18 1.22 -5.60
CA LEU A 135 -5.38 -0.19 -5.25
C LEU A 135 -4.33 -1.13 -5.83
N ALA A 136 -3.64 -0.74 -6.90
CA ALA A 136 -2.74 -1.62 -7.66
C ALA A 136 -1.68 -2.33 -6.79
N PRO A 137 -0.95 -1.66 -5.87
CA PRO A 137 0.04 -2.37 -5.07
C PRO A 137 -0.60 -3.35 -4.09
N PHE A 138 -1.71 -2.97 -3.46
CA PHE A 138 -2.43 -3.84 -2.53
C PHE A 138 -2.91 -5.10 -3.24
N THR A 139 -3.59 -4.97 -4.39
CA THR A 139 -4.12 -6.12 -5.12
C THR A 139 -3.01 -7.01 -5.67
N PHE A 140 -1.98 -6.42 -6.28
CA PHE A 140 -0.89 -7.17 -6.90
C PHE A 140 -0.04 -7.93 -5.87
N ILE A 141 0.43 -7.24 -4.82
CA ILE A 141 1.28 -7.85 -3.80
C ILE A 141 0.51 -8.92 -3.04
N THR A 142 -0.71 -8.61 -2.58
CA THR A 142 -1.51 -9.57 -1.80
C THR A 142 -1.84 -10.82 -2.62
N THR A 143 -2.28 -10.66 -3.87
CA THR A 143 -2.60 -11.81 -4.73
C THR A 143 -1.37 -12.67 -4.99
N THR A 144 -0.22 -12.03 -5.26
CA THR A 144 1.05 -12.74 -5.49
C THR A 144 1.49 -13.52 -4.26
N LEU A 145 1.43 -12.93 -3.07
CA LEU A 145 1.79 -13.61 -1.82
C LEU A 145 0.83 -14.75 -1.48
N ILE A 146 -0.47 -14.58 -1.71
CA ILE A 146 -1.45 -15.66 -1.51
C ILE A 146 -1.18 -16.81 -2.48
N ILE A 147 -0.88 -16.52 -3.75
CA ILE A 147 -0.51 -17.55 -4.73
C ILE A 147 0.73 -18.29 -4.26
N PHE A 148 1.80 -17.60 -3.87
CA PHE A 148 3.01 -18.24 -3.36
C PHE A 148 2.76 -19.10 -2.12
N TYR A 149 1.85 -18.68 -1.24
CA TYR A 149 1.45 -19.47 -0.07
C TYR A 149 0.67 -20.75 -0.45
N LEU A 150 -0.18 -20.68 -1.48
CA LEU A 150 -1.00 -21.80 -1.93
C LEU A 150 -0.27 -22.76 -2.88
N LEU A 151 0.81 -22.32 -3.53
CA LEU A 151 1.61 -23.19 -4.37
C LEU A 151 2.23 -24.29 -3.49
N PRO A 152 2.10 -25.57 -3.88
CA PRO A 152 2.75 -26.65 -3.16
C PRO A 152 4.26 -26.38 -3.14
N ASN A 153 4.85 -26.36 -1.95
CA ASN A 153 6.30 -26.18 -1.79
C ASN A 153 7.02 -27.20 -2.67
N PRO A 154 7.80 -26.79 -3.68
CA PRO A 154 8.64 -27.73 -4.43
C PRO A 154 9.81 -28.23 -3.59
N ILE A 155 10.01 -27.64 -2.41
CA ILE A 155 11.04 -27.99 -1.43
C ILE A 155 10.34 -28.77 -0.32
N GLY A 156 10.21 -30.08 -0.49
CA GLY A 156 9.69 -30.99 0.53
C GLY A 156 10.64 -31.06 1.73
N LEU A 157 10.35 -30.27 2.76
CA LEU A 157 10.89 -30.38 4.11
C LEU A 157 9.73 -30.52 5.09
#